data_AF-A0A5N6UDF7-F1
#
_entry.id   AF-A0A5N6UDF7-F1
#
_cell.length_a   1.000
_cell.length_b   1.000
_cell.length_c   1.000
_cell.angle_alpha   90.00
_cell.angle_beta   90.00
_cell.angle_gamma   90.00
#
_symmetry.space_group_name_H-M   'P 1'
#
loop_
_entity.id
_entity.type
_entity.pdbx_description
1 polymer ?
#
loop_
_entity_poly.entity_id
_entity_poly.type
_entity_poly.pdbx_seq_one_letter_code
_entity_poly.pdbx_strand_id
1 'polypeptide(L)'
;MATPVFQKLARQPKRVILQLRVDQFIDCLQDEFEEAIEKYFVVSGRSMSEIHLGRHFIHIEPFQSDDVPQKYFHIVLDLEQSHGPVAFCTLPHELFHIRRVGKGMQLLKTNNPLIAENLLRKIRLYTDELYPWGNTRV
;
A
#
# COMPACT_ATOMS: atom_id res chain seq x y z
N MET A 1 -0.83 -36.52 20.66
CA MET A 1 0.26 -35.81 19.95
C MET A 1 -0.40 -34.77 19.05
N ALA A 2 -0.43 -33.52 19.50
CA ALA A 2 -1.18 -32.44 18.84
C ALA A 2 -0.31 -31.80 17.75
N THR A 3 -0.77 -31.89 16.50
CA THR A 3 -0.21 -31.13 15.39
C THR A 3 -0.75 -29.70 15.49
N PRO A 4 0.10 -28.65 15.56
CA PRO A 4 -0.38 -27.30 15.47
C PRO A 4 -0.88 -27.07 14.05
N VAL A 5 -2.20 -27.10 13.89
CA VAL A 5 -2.85 -26.51 12.73
C VAL A 5 -2.50 -25.03 12.80
N PHE A 6 -1.53 -24.60 11.99
CA PHE A 6 -1.39 -23.18 11.67
C PHE A 6 -2.73 -22.77 11.09
N GLN A 7 -3.60 -22.26 11.97
CA GLN A 7 -4.81 -21.57 11.60
C GLN A 7 -4.36 -20.57 10.56
N LYS A 8 -4.94 -20.72 9.37
CA LYS A 8 -4.80 -19.82 8.23
C LYS A 8 -5.35 -18.47 8.68
N LEU A 9 -4.56 -17.74 9.47
CA LEU A 9 -4.83 -16.38 9.88
C LEU A 9 -5.10 -15.61 8.60
N ALA A 10 -6.25 -14.95 8.53
CA ALA A 10 -6.64 -14.13 7.40
C ALA A 10 -5.40 -13.32 6.98
N ARG A 11 -4.92 -13.53 5.74
CA ARG A 11 -3.64 -12.98 5.26
C ARG A 11 -3.67 -11.47 5.44
N GLN A 12 -3.13 -10.98 6.55
CA GLN A 12 -2.98 -9.54 6.75
C GLN A 12 -1.97 -9.05 5.70
N PRO A 13 -2.27 -7.96 4.98
CA PRO A 13 -1.35 -7.44 3.97
C PRO A 13 -0.05 -7.00 4.62
N LYS A 14 1.07 -7.42 4.05
CA LYS A 14 2.39 -6.94 4.45
C LYS A 14 2.74 -5.66 3.68
N ARG A 15 2.28 -5.57 2.44
CA ARG A 15 2.37 -4.37 1.60
C ARG A 15 0.98 -3.94 1.15
N VAL A 16 0.68 -2.66 1.26
CA VAL A 16 -0.54 -2.05 0.76
C VAL A 16 -0.14 -1.04 -0.31
N ILE A 17 -0.87 -1.06 -1.42
CA ILE A 17 -0.66 -0.15 -2.53
C ILE A 17 -1.93 0.66 -2.70
N LEU A 18 -1.82 1.96 -2.48
CA LEU A 18 -2.86 2.93 -2.76
C LEU A 18 -2.56 3.56 -4.11
N GLN A 19 -3.44 3.34 -5.09
CA GLN A 19 -3.34 3.91 -6.42
C GLN A 19 -4.21 5.16 -6.52
N LEU A 20 -3.60 6.28 -6.90
CA LEU A 20 -4.25 7.58 -7.03
C LEU A 20 -4.10 8.10 -8.45
N ARG A 21 -5.09 8.86 -8.96
CA ARG A 21 -5.01 9.47 -10.30
C ARG A 21 -4.33 10.84 -10.24
N VAL A 22 -3.35 11.08 -11.09
CA VAL A 22 -2.63 12.37 -11.13
C VAL A 22 -3.60 13.53 -11.36
N ASP A 23 -4.58 13.38 -12.26
CA ASP A 23 -5.54 14.46 -12.60
C ASP A 23 -6.49 14.86 -11.47
N GLN A 24 -6.62 14.04 -10.42
CA GLN A 24 -7.41 14.36 -9.23
C GLN A 24 -6.59 15.02 -8.12
N PHE A 25 -5.27 15.05 -8.27
CA PHE A 25 -4.29 15.37 -7.24
C PHE A 25 -3.16 16.25 -7.81
N ILE A 26 -3.48 17.13 -8.78
CA ILE A 26 -2.50 17.90 -9.58
C ILE A 26 -1.62 18.83 -8.72
N ASP A 27 -2.18 19.43 -7.67
CA ASP A 27 -1.47 20.35 -6.76
C ASP A 27 -0.94 19.65 -5.49
N CYS A 28 -0.92 18.31 -5.53
CA CYS A 28 -0.78 17.37 -4.42
C CYS A 28 -0.11 17.95 -3.16
N LEU A 29 -0.92 18.29 -2.17
CA LEU A 29 -0.42 18.78 -0.88
C LEU A 29 -0.04 17.60 0.02
N GLN A 30 0.93 17.81 0.92
CA GLN A 30 1.31 16.81 1.91
C GLN A 30 0.10 16.28 2.70
N ASP A 31 -0.82 17.18 3.06
CA ASP A 31 -2.07 16.87 3.76
C ASP A 31 -2.96 15.87 3.01
N GLU A 32 -2.93 15.88 1.67
CA GLU A 32 -3.73 14.96 0.86
C GLU A 32 -3.15 13.53 0.91
N PHE A 33 -1.83 13.39 1.00
CA PHE A 33 -1.21 12.09 1.21
C PHE A 33 -1.53 11.55 2.60
N GLU A 34 -1.48 12.40 3.61
CA GLU A 34 -1.83 12.03 4.99
C GLU A 34 -3.30 11.60 5.08
N GLU A 35 -4.24 12.32 4.45
CA GLU A 35 -5.65 11.92 4.40
C GLU A 35 -5.82 10.56 3.69
N ALA A 36 -5.14 10.33 2.56
CA ALA A 36 -5.19 9.08 1.82
C ALA A 36 -4.73 7.88 2.67
N ILE A 37 -3.65 8.06 3.43
CA ILE A 37 -3.10 7.05 4.34
C ILE A 37 -4.07 6.84 5.51
N GLU A 38 -4.57 7.91 6.12
CA GLU A 38 -5.53 7.85 7.22
C GLU A 38 -6.79 7.08 6.83
N LYS A 39 -7.32 7.30 5.62
CA LYS A 39 -8.47 6.52 5.12
C LYS A 39 -8.20 5.02 5.12
N TYR A 40 -7.01 4.59 4.71
CA TYR A 40 -6.66 3.18 4.78
C TYR A 40 -6.63 2.65 6.22
N PHE A 41 -6.03 3.39 7.15
CA PHE A 41 -5.94 2.99 8.57
C PHE A 41 -7.33 2.89 9.21
N VAL A 42 -8.19 3.87 9.00
CA VAL A 42 -9.58 3.87 9.50
C VAL A 42 -10.35 2.67 8.95
N VAL A 43 -10.30 2.42 7.64
CA VAL A 43 -11.03 1.30 7.01
C VAL A 43 -10.47 -0.06 7.44
N SER A 44 -9.17 -0.16 7.69
CA SER A 44 -8.53 -1.39 8.16
C SER A 44 -8.62 -1.59 9.67
N GLY A 45 -9.20 -0.65 10.42
CA GLY A 45 -9.32 -0.69 11.88
C GLY A 45 -7.98 -0.54 12.60
N ARG A 46 -6.97 0.04 11.94
CA ARG A 46 -5.62 0.29 12.49
C ARG A 46 -5.53 1.67 13.12
N SER A 47 -4.60 1.82 14.06
CA SER A 47 -4.39 3.11 14.73
C SER A 47 -3.39 3.98 13.97
N MET A 48 -3.72 5.26 13.79
CA MET A 48 -2.76 6.26 13.27
C MET A 48 -1.53 6.43 14.16
N SER A 49 -1.60 6.03 15.44
CA SER A 49 -0.42 6.01 16.31
C SER A 49 0.68 5.05 15.83
N GLU A 50 0.35 4.03 15.04
CA GLU A 50 1.36 3.12 14.46
C GLU A 50 2.29 3.85 13.48
N ILE A 51 1.77 4.83 12.73
CA ILE A 51 2.57 5.68 11.82
C ILE A 51 3.54 6.55 12.63
N HIS A 52 3.04 7.23 13.68
CA HIS A 52 3.84 8.11 14.54
C HIS A 52 4.97 7.37 15.26
N LEU A 53 4.77 6.08 15.53
CA LEU A 53 5.78 5.21 16.14
C LEU A 53 6.83 4.71 15.13
N GLY A 54 6.76 5.14 13.86
CA GLY A 54 7.71 4.76 12.81
C GLY A 54 7.69 3.26 12.50
N ARG A 55 6.55 2.60 12.74
CA ARG A 55 6.36 1.16 12.53
C ARG A 55 6.10 0.81 11.07
N HIS A 56 5.73 1.77 10.25
CA HIS A 56 5.41 1.55 8.85
C HIS A 56 6.36 2.33 7.97
N PHE A 57 6.75 1.73 6.85
CA PHE A 57 7.46 2.45 5.81
C PHE A 57 6.46 2.92 4.78
N ILE A 58 6.43 4.22 4.55
CA ILE A 58 5.52 4.88 3.62
C ILE A 58 6.38 5.46 2.51
N HIS A 59 6.07 5.06 1.28
CA HIS A 59 6.69 5.62 0.10
C HIS A 59 5.63 6.21 -0.81
N ILE A 60 5.91 7.41 -1.32
CA ILE A 60 5.06 8.10 -2.28
C ILE A 60 5.86 8.16 -3.58
N GLU A 61 5.33 7.53 -4.63
CA GLU A 61 5.94 7.58 -5.95
C GLU A 61 6.03 9.03 -6.43
N PRO A 62 7.21 9.49 -6.88
CA PRO A 62 7.36 10.84 -7.38
C PRO A 62 6.55 11.04 -8.67
N PHE A 63 6.06 12.25 -8.87
CA PHE A 63 5.48 12.63 -10.15
C PHE A 63 6.55 12.58 -11.25
N GLN A 64 6.18 12.00 -12.39
CA GLN A 64 7.02 12.02 -13.57
C GLN A 64 7.03 13.41 -14.20
N SER A 65 8.03 13.68 -15.02
CA SER A 65 8.10 14.91 -15.80
C SER A 65 6.97 15.00 -16.84
N ASP A 66 6.62 16.21 -17.26
CA ASP A 66 5.47 16.49 -18.15
C ASP A 66 5.54 15.75 -19.51
N ASP A 67 6.74 15.33 -19.94
CA ASP A 67 6.97 14.55 -21.15
C ASP A 67 6.63 13.07 -21.01
N VAL A 68 6.45 12.58 -19.77
CA VAL A 68 6.06 11.20 -19.47
C VAL A 68 4.60 11.18 -19.00
N PRO A 69 3.67 10.60 -19.78
CA PRO A 69 2.26 10.59 -19.41
C PRO A 69 2.00 9.65 -18.22
N GLN A 70 2.07 10.19 -17.01
CA GLN A 70 1.70 9.49 -15.77
C GLN A 70 0.20 9.69 -15.49
N LYS A 71 -0.59 8.62 -15.62
CA LYS A 71 -2.03 8.65 -15.28
C LYS A 71 -2.28 8.41 -13.80
N TYR A 72 -1.43 7.61 -13.17
CA TYR A 72 -1.55 7.20 -11.78
C TYR A 72 -0.20 7.26 -11.10
N PHE A 73 -0.21 7.57 -9.82
CA PHE A 73 0.92 7.42 -8.91
C PHE A 73 0.49 6.53 -7.73
N HIS A 74 1.46 6.00 -7.00
CA HIS A 74 1.19 5.04 -5.95
C HIS A 74 1.78 5.48 -4.61
N ILE A 75 1.00 5.30 -3.54
CA ILE A 75 1.52 5.30 -2.17
C ILE A 75 1.65 3.84 -1.73
N VAL A 76 2.86 3.44 -1.39
CA VAL A 76 3.20 2.09 -0.94
C VAL A 76 3.40 2.12 0.57
N LEU A 77 2.63 1.30 1.29
CA LEU A 77 2.71 1.15 2.73
C LEU A 77 3.21 -0.25 3.06
N ASP A 78 4.41 -0.34 3.60
CA ASP A 78 4.93 -1.58 4.18
C ASP A 78 4.60 -1.62 5.67
N LEU A 79 3.72 -2.55 6.02
CA LEU A 79 3.20 -2.67 7.37
C LEU A 79 4.12 -3.59 8.19
N GLU A 80 4.66 -3.10 9.31
CA GLU A 80 5.22 -3.98 10.32
C GLU A 80 4.16 -4.99 10.77
N GLN A 81 4.54 -6.25 10.74
CA GLN A 81 3.72 -7.37 11.16
C GLN A 81 4.52 -8.20 12.14
N SER A 82 3.82 -8.87 13.05
CA SER A 82 4.35 -9.82 14.03
C SER A 82 4.96 -11.10 13.43
N HIS A 83 4.93 -11.26 12.11
CA HIS A 83 5.47 -12.43 11.42
C HIS A 83 6.70 -12.00 10.62
N GLY A 84 7.79 -12.75 10.84
CA GLY A 84 9.17 -12.45 10.48
C GLY A 84 9.45 -12.27 8.97
N PRO A 85 10.66 -12.60 8.49
CA PRO A 85 11.06 -12.25 7.14
C PRO A 85 10.12 -12.89 6.11
N VAL A 86 9.52 -12.08 5.25
CA VAL A 86 8.63 -12.52 4.18
C VAL A 86 9.38 -12.38 2.87
N ALA A 87 9.48 -13.47 2.10
CA ALA A 87 10.09 -13.39 0.79
C ALA A 87 9.32 -12.40 -0.08
N PHE A 88 10.01 -11.42 -0.67
CA PHE A 88 9.38 -10.37 -1.50
C PHE A 88 8.47 -10.97 -2.57
N CYS A 89 8.88 -12.08 -3.20
CA CYS A 89 8.13 -12.79 -4.23
C CYS A 89 6.78 -13.40 -3.77
N THR A 90 6.58 -13.63 -2.47
CA THR A 90 5.33 -14.17 -1.90
C THR A 90 4.65 -13.22 -0.92
N LEU A 91 5.15 -11.99 -0.79
CA LEU A 91 4.62 -10.94 0.07
C LEU A 91 3.11 -10.75 -0.14
N PRO A 92 2.28 -10.84 0.91
CA PRO A 92 0.84 -10.55 0.79
C PRO A 92 0.61 -9.07 0.49
N HIS A 93 -0.07 -8.79 -0.62
CA HIS A 93 -0.40 -7.44 -1.05
C HIS A 93 -1.90 -7.15 -0.93
N GLU A 94 -2.23 -5.90 -0.61
CA GLU A 94 -3.56 -5.35 -0.83
C GLU A 94 -3.48 -4.11 -1.73
N LEU A 95 -4.40 -4.04 -2.69
CA LEU A 95 -4.44 -2.97 -3.68
C LEU A 95 -5.76 -2.22 -3.53
N PHE A 96 -5.65 -0.90 -3.40
CA PHE A 96 -6.79 -0.01 -3.32
C PHE A 96 -6.65 1.12 -4.34
N HIS A 97 -7.79 1.61 -4.80
CA HIS A 97 -7.90 2.83 -5.57
C HIS A 97 -8.47 3.93 -4.68
N ILE A 98 -7.82 5.09 -4.66
CA ILE A 98 -8.35 6.29 -4.01
C ILE A 98 -8.85 7.24 -5.08
N ARG A 99 -10.10 7.68 -4.91
CA ARG A 99 -10.66 8.76 -5.72
C ARG A 99 -11.12 9.91 -4.84
N ARG A 100 -11.05 11.12 -5.38
CA ARG A 100 -11.69 12.29 -4.80
C ARG A 100 -13.20 12.23 -5.06
N VAL A 101 -14.01 12.44 -4.02
CA VAL A 101 -15.48 12.52 -4.07
C VAL A 101 -15.94 13.75 -3.30
N GLY A 102 -16.36 14.79 -4.03
CA GLY A 102 -16.74 16.06 -3.42
C GLY A 102 -15.57 16.67 -2.63
N LYS A 103 -15.76 16.88 -1.33
CA LYS A 103 -14.76 17.47 -0.42
C LYS A 103 -13.87 16.43 0.29
N GLY A 104 -13.96 15.14 -0.03
CA GLY A 104 -13.19 14.11 0.67
C GLY A 104 -12.72 12.99 -0.25
N MET A 105 -12.11 11.98 0.36
CA MET A 105 -11.58 10.81 -0.34
C MET A 105 -12.40 9.54 -0.10
N GLN A 106 -12.46 8.70 -1.14
CA GLN A 106 -13.06 7.37 -1.07
C GLN A 106 -12.02 6.31 -1.42
N LEU A 107 -11.90 5.30 -0.55
CA LEU A 107 -11.05 4.12 -0.73
C LEU A 107 -11.87 2.97 -1.33
N LEU A 108 -11.40 2.39 -2.43
CA LEU A 108 -12.05 1.30 -3.14
C LEU A 108 -11.09 0.12 -3.27
N LYS A 109 -11.48 -1.07 -2.79
CA LYS A 109 -10.65 -2.27 -2.93
C LYS A 109 -10.68 -2.79 -4.37
N THR A 110 -9.51 -3.11 -4.92
CA THR A 110 -9.42 -3.72 -6.25
C THR A 110 -9.83 -5.19 -6.15
N ASN A 111 -11.10 -5.48 -6.45
CA ASN A 111 -11.66 -6.83 -6.33
C ASN A 111 -11.52 -7.67 -7.61
N ASN A 112 -11.16 -7.07 -8.74
CA ASN A 112 -10.92 -7.81 -9.98
C ASN A 112 -9.52 -8.45 -9.92
N PRO A 113 -9.42 -9.80 -9.88
CA PRO A 113 -8.16 -10.49 -9.67
C PRO A 113 -7.18 -10.30 -10.82
N LEU A 114 -7.65 -10.22 -12.08
CA LEU A 114 -6.80 -10.03 -13.25
C LEU A 114 -6.19 -8.63 -13.26
N ILE A 115 -6.99 -7.61 -12.92
CA ILE A 115 -6.49 -6.22 -12.81
C ILE A 115 -5.49 -6.12 -11.65
N ALA A 116 -5.82 -6.70 -10.50
CA ALA A 116 -4.94 -6.72 -9.35
C ALA A 116 -3.61 -7.43 -9.65
N GLU A 117 -3.63 -8.58 -10.33
CA GLU A 117 -2.41 -9.31 -10.69
C GLU A 117 -1.54 -8.54 -11.68
N ASN A 118 -2.15 -7.96 -12.74
CA ASN A 118 -1.43 -7.18 -13.73
C ASN A 118 -0.81 -5.91 -13.12
N LEU A 119 -1.56 -5.22 -12.26
CA LEU A 119 -1.07 -4.05 -11.55
C LEU A 119 0.08 -4.46 -10.63
N LEU A 120 -0.12 -5.49 -9.81
CA LEU A 120 0.90 -5.99 -8.89
C LEU A 120 2.18 -6.40 -9.61
N ARG A 121 2.09 -7.09 -10.76
CA ARG A 121 3.24 -7.48 -11.57
C ARG A 121 4.07 -6.28 -12.01
N LYS A 122 3.42 -5.18 -12.41
CA LYS A 122 4.10 -3.94 -12.79
C LYS A 122 4.75 -3.26 -11.59
N ILE A 123 4.04 -3.24 -10.47
CA ILE A 123 4.48 -2.53 -9.26
C ILE A 123 5.70 -3.19 -8.63
N ARG A 124 5.72 -4.52 -8.59
CA ARG A 124 6.83 -5.29 -8.03
C ARG A 124 8.17 -5.05 -8.71
N LEU A 125 8.17 -4.67 -9.99
CA LEU A 125 9.41 -4.34 -10.71
C LEU A 125 10.20 -3.24 -10.03
N TYR A 126 9.53 -2.29 -9.37
CA TYR A 126 10.20 -1.23 -8.62
C TYR A 126 10.11 -1.45 -7.11
N THR A 127 9.00 -1.99 -6.58
CA THR A 127 8.85 -2.11 -5.12
C THR A 127 9.66 -3.24 -4.48
N ASP A 128 10.01 -4.28 -5.24
CA ASP A 128 10.74 -5.42 -4.67
C ASP A 128 12.26 -5.16 -4.65
N GLU A 129 12.75 -4.27 -5.51
CA GLU A 129 14.18 -3.91 -5.58
C GLU A 129 14.51 -2.63 -4.81
N LEU A 130 13.60 -1.65 -4.77
CA LEU A 130 13.89 -0.32 -4.22
C LEU A 130 13.66 -0.21 -2.70
N TYR A 131 12.94 -1.14 -2.06
CA TYR A 131 12.56 -0.99 -0.64
C TYR A 131 13.09 -2.12 0.26
N PRO A 132 13.79 -1.78 1.35
CA PRO A 132 14.52 -2.74 2.17
C PRO A 132 13.65 -3.62 3.11
N TRP A 133 12.34 -3.35 3.22
CA TRP A 133 11.49 -3.89 4.29
C TRP A 133 10.95 -5.32 4.12
N GLY A 134 11.25 -6.01 3.02
CA GLY A 134 11.09 -7.48 2.99
C GLY A 134 12.02 -8.19 3.98
N ASN A 135 13.06 -7.48 4.45
CA ASN A 135 13.86 -7.88 5.60
C ASN A 135 13.27 -7.20 6.85
N THR A 136 12.48 -7.92 7.64
CA THR A 136 12.07 -7.45 8.98
C THR A 136 13.30 -7.07 9.81
N ARG A 137 13.17 -6.04 10.67
CA ARG A 137 14.16 -5.73 11.70
C ARG A 137 14.47 -7.02 12.48
N VAL A 138 15.76 -7.34 12.58
CA VAL A 138 16.31 -8.46 13.35
C VAL A 138 16.15 -8.17 14.85
#